data_AF-A0A1B8FPC5-F1
#
_entry.id   AF-A0A1B8FPC5-F1
#
_cell.length_a   1.000
_cell.length_b   1.000
_cell.length_c   1.000
_cell.angle_alpha   90.00
_cell.angle_beta   90.00
_cell.angle_gamma   90.00
#
_symmetry.space_group_name_H-M   'P 1'
#
loop_
_entity.id
_entity.type
_entity.pdbx_description
1 polymer ?
#
loop_
_entity_poly.entity_id
_entity_poly.type
_entity_poly.pdbx_seq_one_letter_code
_entity_poly.pdbx_strand_id
1 'polypeptide(L)'
;MPGYRLSSHYEHNIHFVNSENDELGGAWQAGSLAWTEMRQRMGILFELPTTDFAPFPCLEEGDPKDPFGHHGNPINLQEPNNDIIKPGFYVLLSPDGEPIDIPVNPEMPLPRALSRPLSSPDDPVSLKFRNRIRERDGRCVITGPEAKAGKFTALEAARIFLVAQLEMWVAEGWKQQITDDDVGISDTRINSIQNGILLDSSAHVFFDKYMIAINPDG
;
A
#
# COMPACT_ATOMS: atom_id res chain seq x y z
N MET A 1 -26.56 -12.92 8.69
CA MET A 1 -25.85 -13.64 9.77
C MET A 1 -24.71 -12.72 10.16
N PRO A 2 -24.75 -12.07 11.33
CA PRO A 2 -23.74 -11.08 11.70
C PRO A 2 -22.46 -11.76 12.19
N GLY A 3 -21.30 -11.16 11.90
CA GLY A 3 -20.00 -11.57 12.43
C GLY A 3 -19.12 -12.39 11.48
N TYR A 4 -19.23 -12.18 10.16
CA TYR A 4 -18.38 -12.89 9.21
C TYR A 4 -17.05 -12.16 9.04
N ARG A 5 -16.06 -12.47 9.89
CA ARG A 5 -14.68 -12.10 9.58
C ARG A 5 -14.17 -12.98 8.46
N LEU A 6 -13.81 -12.36 7.35
CA LEU A 6 -12.98 -13.03 6.35
C LEU A 6 -11.65 -13.33 7.01
N SER A 7 -11.32 -14.61 7.17
CA SER A 7 -9.99 -15.00 7.64
C SER A 7 -8.95 -14.45 6.66
N SER A 8 -8.31 -13.35 7.01
CA SER A 8 -7.14 -12.87 6.29
C SER A 8 -6.05 -13.95 6.37
N HIS A 9 -5.35 -14.20 5.27
CA HIS A 9 -4.16 -15.05 5.27
C HIS A 9 -2.96 -14.36 5.96
N TYR A 10 -3.12 -13.12 6.40
CA TYR A 10 -2.08 -12.29 7.01
C TYR A 10 -2.52 -11.80 8.39
N GLU A 11 -1.59 -11.81 9.34
CA GLU A 11 -1.82 -11.26 10.68
C GLU A 11 -1.96 -9.73 10.59
N HIS A 12 -3.13 -9.22 10.94
CA HIS A 12 -3.35 -7.81 11.22
C HIS A 12 -3.30 -7.59 12.73
N ASN A 13 -2.81 -6.43 13.15
CA ASN A 13 -2.89 -6.01 14.55
C ASN A 13 -3.71 -4.73 14.73
N ILE A 14 -4.21 -4.16 13.64
CA ILE A 14 -5.23 -3.11 13.59
C ILE A 14 -6.38 -3.64 12.74
N HIS A 15 -7.60 -3.56 13.26
CA HIS A 15 -8.80 -4.02 12.59
C HIS A 15 -9.84 -2.91 12.54
N PHE A 16 -10.48 -2.73 11.39
CA PHE A 16 -11.60 -1.83 11.19
C PHE A 16 -12.86 -2.65 10.95
N VAL A 17 -13.87 -2.43 11.79
CA VAL A 17 -15.15 -3.17 11.76
C VAL A 17 -16.33 -2.22 11.62
N ASN A 18 -17.44 -2.71 11.10
CA ASN A 18 -18.72 -2.00 11.15
C ASN A 18 -19.41 -2.18 12.52
N SER A 19 -20.58 -1.56 12.69
CA SER A 19 -21.39 -1.67 13.92
C SER A 19 -21.89 -3.09 14.21
N GLU A 20 -21.92 -3.97 13.22
CA GLU A 20 -22.30 -5.38 13.34
C GLU A 20 -21.11 -6.33 13.58
N ASN A 21 -19.90 -5.77 13.79
CA ASN A 21 -18.62 -6.47 13.94
C ASN A 21 -18.14 -7.24 12.69
N ASP A 22 -18.62 -6.89 11.49
CA ASP A 22 -18.02 -7.38 10.26
C ASP A 22 -16.75 -6.59 9.93
N GLU A 23 -15.69 -7.29 9.53
CA GLU A 23 -14.40 -6.68 9.22
C GLU A 23 -14.42 -6.03 7.84
N LEU A 24 -14.20 -4.71 7.83
CA LEU A 24 -14.14 -3.87 6.62
C LEU A 24 -12.71 -3.80 6.05
N GLY A 25 -11.71 -3.99 6.92
CA GLY A 25 -10.30 -3.96 6.54
C GLY A 25 -9.39 -3.99 7.76
N GLY A 26 -8.09 -4.04 7.50
CA GLY A 26 -7.10 -4.08 8.57
C GLY A 26 -5.71 -3.71 8.08
N ALA A 27 -4.81 -3.53 9.03
CA ALA A 27 -3.41 -3.28 8.78
C ALA A 27 -2.54 -3.96 9.83
N TRP A 28 -1.28 -4.15 9.46
CA TRP A 28 -0.24 -4.50 10.40
C TRP A 28 0.74 -3.33 10.53
N GLN A 29 1.18 -3.05 11.76
CA GLN A 29 2.27 -2.13 12.02
C GLN A 29 3.21 -2.61 13.14
N ALA A 30 4.44 -2.09 13.12
CA ALA A 30 5.44 -2.28 14.17
C ALA A 30 5.60 -1.05 15.10
N GLY A 31 4.65 -0.11 15.10
CA GLY A 31 4.67 1.07 15.96
C GLY A 31 5.06 2.38 15.28
N SER A 32 4.89 2.50 13.96
CA SER A 32 5.24 3.70 13.20
C SER A 32 4.10 4.25 12.33
N LEU A 33 2.93 3.60 12.31
CA LEU A 33 1.83 4.00 11.44
C LEU A 33 0.95 5.05 12.13
N ALA A 34 0.92 6.26 11.59
CA ALA A 34 0.12 7.36 12.11
C ALA A 34 -1.29 7.43 11.50
N TRP A 35 -2.22 8.11 12.17
CA TRP A 35 -3.58 8.31 11.65
C TRP A 35 -3.63 9.13 10.35
N THR A 36 -2.73 10.10 10.16
CA THR A 36 -2.61 10.83 8.89
C THR A 36 -2.34 9.89 7.72
N GLU A 37 -1.45 8.91 7.89
CA GLU A 37 -1.11 7.94 6.85
C GLU A 37 -2.24 6.94 6.64
N MET A 38 -2.88 6.48 7.73
CA MET A 38 -4.04 5.60 7.63
C MET A 38 -5.23 6.26 6.95
N ARG A 39 -5.47 7.55 7.21
CA ARG A 39 -6.52 8.33 6.54
C ARG A 39 -6.34 8.29 5.02
N GLN A 40 -5.12 8.46 4.53
CA GLN A 40 -4.83 8.38 3.09
C GLN A 40 -5.18 6.99 2.53
N ARG A 41 -4.85 5.92 3.26
CA ARG A 41 -5.17 4.54 2.86
C ARG A 41 -6.68 4.27 2.89
N MET A 42 -7.37 4.76 3.92
CA MET A 42 -8.83 4.65 4.04
C MET A 42 -9.55 5.38 2.91
N GLY A 43 -9.04 6.54 2.47
CA GLY A 43 -9.59 7.26 1.32
C GLY A 43 -9.43 6.55 -0.03
N ILE A 44 -8.57 5.53 -0.11
CA ILE A 44 -8.45 4.64 -1.28
C ILE A 44 -9.39 3.43 -1.12
N LEU A 45 -9.52 2.91 0.11
CA LEU A 45 -10.23 1.67 0.40
C LEU A 45 -11.75 1.84 0.47
N PHE A 46 -12.23 2.94 1.04
CA PHE A 46 -13.66 3.18 1.24
C PHE A 46 -14.18 4.17 0.22
N GLU A 47 -15.39 3.94 -0.29
CA GLU A 47 -16.02 4.86 -1.25
C GLU A 47 -16.52 6.14 -0.57
N LEU A 48 -16.66 6.14 0.76
CA LEU A 48 -17.04 7.30 1.54
C LEU A 48 -15.85 8.24 1.79
N PRO A 49 -16.06 9.57 1.72
CA PRO A 49 -15.10 10.54 2.19
C PRO A 49 -14.70 10.30 3.65
N THR A 50 -13.43 10.50 4.00
CA THR A 50 -12.95 10.38 5.40
C THR A 50 -13.54 11.44 6.34
N THR A 51 -14.41 12.31 5.86
CA THR A 51 -15.19 13.27 6.66
C THR A 51 -16.50 12.68 7.17
N ASP A 52 -16.97 11.60 6.54
CA ASP A 52 -18.32 11.06 6.73
C ASP A 52 -18.34 9.90 7.73
N PHE A 53 -17.16 9.45 8.16
CA PHE A 53 -16.97 8.46 9.20
C PHE A 53 -15.78 8.82 10.11
N ALA A 54 -15.78 8.26 11.30
CA ALA A 54 -14.68 8.32 12.25
C ALA A 54 -14.40 6.93 12.86
N PRO A 55 -13.13 6.58 13.10
CA PRO A 55 -12.77 5.40 13.88
C PRO A 55 -12.98 5.65 15.37
N PHE A 56 -13.58 4.69 16.07
CA PHE A 56 -13.71 4.70 17.53
C PHE A 56 -13.01 3.46 18.09
N PRO A 57 -12.07 3.58 19.03
CA PRO A 57 -11.36 2.43 19.57
C PRO A 57 -12.33 1.58 20.39
N CYS A 58 -12.43 0.29 20.08
CA CYS A 58 -13.19 -0.65 20.90
C CYS A 58 -12.51 -0.81 22.27
N LEU A 59 -13.32 -0.86 23.33
CA LEU A 59 -12.81 -0.94 24.71
C LEU A 59 -12.69 -2.38 25.22
N GLU A 60 -13.30 -3.34 24.51
CA GLU A 60 -13.20 -4.76 24.80
C GLU A 60 -11.81 -5.30 24.46
N GLU A 61 -11.29 -6.20 25.30
CA GLU A 61 -10.04 -6.89 24.98
C GLU A 61 -10.27 -7.97 23.92
N GLY A 62 -9.47 -7.90 22.85
CA GLY A 62 -9.58 -8.84 21.73
C GLY A 62 -10.76 -8.50 20.82
N ASP A 63 -11.41 -9.54 20.30
CA ASP A 63 -12.54 -9.42 19.39
C ASP A 63 -13.76 -8.80 20.10
N PRO A 64 -14.23 -7.60 19.70
CA PRO A 64 -15.35 -6.94 20.36
C PRO A 64 -16.66 -7.67 20.10
N LYS A 65 -17.46 -7.90 21.15
CA LYS A 65 -18.80 -8.47 21.01
C LYS A 65 -19.84 -7.42 20.66
N ASP A 66 -19.61 -6.18 21.10
CA ASP A 66 -20.50 -5.05 20.90
C ASP A 66 -19.67 -3.80 20.56
N PRO A 67 -19.06 -3.77 19.35
CA PRO A 67 -18.22 -2.65 18.94
C PRO A 67 -18.98 -1.32 18.90
N PHE A 68 -20.30 -1.35 18.68
CA PHE A 68 -21.15 -0.15 18.67
C PHE A 68 -21.48 0.38 20.07
N GLY A 69 -21.79 -0.48 21.04
CA GLY A 69 -22.11 -0.03 22.40
C GLY A 69 -20.89 0.24 23.28
N HIS A 70 -19.73 -0.34 22.96
CA HIS A 70 -18.55 -0.35 23.84
C HIS A 70 -17.27 0.17 23.13
N HIS A 71 -17.31 1.43 22.71
CA HIS A 71 -16.16 2.13 22.13
C HIS A 71 -15.79 3.41 22.90
N GLY A 72 -14.57 3.89 22.67
CA GLY A 72 -14.07 5.15 23.21
C GLY A 72 -14.51 6.37 22.41
N ASN A 73 -13.77 7.47 22.56
CA ASN A 73 -14.02 8.70 21.81
C ASN A 73 -13.60 8.57 20.32
N PRO A 74 -14.22 9.33 19.41
CA PRO A 74 -13.84 9.33 18.00
C PRO A 74 -12.40 9.79 17.82
N ILE A 75 -11.71 9.14 16.88
CA ILE A 75 -10.45 9.63 16.35
C ILE A 75 -10.74 10.66 15.27
N ASN A 76 -10.24 11.88 15.46
CA ASN A 76 -10.38 12.93 14.46
C ASN A 76 -9.51 12.63 13.24
N LEU A 77 -10.14 12.39 12.09
CA LEU A 77 -9.49 12.24 10.79
C LEU A 77 -9.54 13.52 9.95
N GLN A 78 -10.23 14.58 10.36
CA GLN A 78 -10.41 15.79 9.55
C GLN A 78 -9.14 16.65 9.48
N GLU A 79 -8.38 16.68 10.57
CA GLU A 79 -7.08 17.36 10.66
C GLU A 79 -5.92 16.34 10.62
N PRO A 80 -4.69 16.75 10.24
CA PRO A 80 -3.52 15.89 10.34
C PRO A 80 -3.34 15.38 11.77
N ASN A 81 -3.37 14.06 11.93
CA ASN A 81 -3.23 13.39 13.21
C ASN A 81 -2.00 12.47 13.16
N ASN A 82 -0.91 12.92 13.77
CA ASN A 82 0.37 12.20 13.77
C ASN A 82 0.48 11.21 14.93
N ASP A 83 -0.59 11.00 15.70
CA ASP A 83 -0.59 9.98 16.73
C ASP A 83 -0.48 8.59 16.09
N ILE A 84 0.41 7.78 16.66
CA ILE A 84 0.59 6.40 16.24
C ILE A 84 -0.66 5.61 16.60
N ILE A 85 -1.16 4.86 15.63
CA ILE A 85 -2.33 3.99 15.82
C ILE A 85 -1.98 2.95 16.89
N LYS A 86 -2.92 2.59 17.73
CA LYS A 86 -2.70 1.50 18.71
C LYS A 86 -3.20 0.20 18.10
N PRO A 87 -2.49 -0.93 18.29
CA PRO A 87 -3.04 -2.22 17.94
C PRO A 87 -4.38 -2.46 18.65
N GLY A 88 -5.35 -3.02 17.93
CA GLY A 88 -6.70 -3.25 18.44
C GLY A 88 -7.79 -3.13 17.37
N PHE A 89 -9.03 -3.10 17.84
CA PHE A 89 -10.22 -2.96 17.01
C PHE A 89 -10.73 -1.52 17.04
N TYR A 90 -11.18 -1.06 15.88
CA TYR A 90 -11.80 0.23 15.69
C TYR A 90 -13.13 0.03 14.98
N VAL A 91 -14.23 0.45 15.61
CA VAL A 91 -15.52 0.54 14.92
C VAL A 91 -15.55 1.81 14.09
N LEU A 92 -16.01 1.70 12.85
CA LEU A 92 -16.23 2.86 12.00
C LEU A 92 -17.71 3.25 12.07
N LEU A 93 -17.97 4.49 12.50
CA LEU A 93 -19.29 5.07 12.65
C LEU A 93 -19.30 6.46 12.03
N SER A 94 -20.45 7.12 11.95
CA SER A 94 -20.50 8.55 11.64
C SER A 94 -19.72 9.36 12.68
N PRO A 95 -19.29 10.61 12.39
CA PRO A 95 -18.63 11.45 13.38
C PRO A 95 -19.45 11.69 14.66
N ASP A 96 -20.78 11.60 14.55
CA ASP A 96 -21.72 11.73 15.67
C ASP A 96 -21.90 10.41 16.46
N GLY A 97 -21.28 9.32 16.02
CA GLY A 97 -21.35 8.01 16.66
C GLY A 97 -22.52 7.14 16.23
N GLU A 98 -23.20 7.48 15.13
CA GLU A 98 -24.31 6.68 14.60
C GLU A 98 -23.82 5.61 13.60
N PRO A 99 -24.49 4.45 13.51
CA PRO A 99 -24.18 3.45 12.51
C PRO A 99 -24.29 4.00 11.10
N ILE A 100 -23.30 3.72 10.27
CA ILE A 100 -23.26 4.07 8.85
C ILE A 100 -22.79 2.85 8.05
N ASP A 101 -23.31 2.69 6.84
CA ASP A 101 -22.81 1.71 5.89
C ASP A 101 -21.57 2.26 5.20
N ILE A 102 -20.47 1.50 5.21
CA ILE A 102 -19.18 1.92 4.68
C ILE A 102 -18.81 0.99 3.52
N PRO A 103 -19.26 1.30 2.31
CA PRO A 103 -18.91 0.52 1.13
C PRO A 103 -17.40 0.51 0.92
N VAL A 104 -16.85 -0.70 0.83
CA VAL A 104 -15.46 -0.96 0.45
C VAL A 104 -15.38 -0.97 -1.07
N ASN A 105 -14.41 -0.25 -1.62
CA ASN A 105 -14.16 -0.18 -3.05
C ASN A 105 -13.99 -1.61 -3.62
N PRO A 106 -14.86 -2.06 -4.55
CA PRO A 106 -14.80 -3.40 -5.10
C PRO A 106 -13.71 -3.56 -6.18
N GLU A 107 -13.05 -2.46 -6.58
CA GLU A 107 -11.98 -2.49 -7.57
C GLU A 107 -10.80 -3.29 -7.06
N MET A 108 -10.62 -4.48 -7.65
CA MET A 108 -9.44 -5.28 -7.42
C MET A 108 -8.27 -4.67 -8.19
N PRO A 109 -7.10 -4.44 -7.56
CA PRO A 109 -5.93 -4.01 -8.29
C PRO A 109 -5.61 -5.05 -9.37
N LEU A 110 -5.38 -4.58 -10.60
CA LEU A 110 -4.99 -5.46 -11.70
C LEU A 110 -3.77 -6.27 -11.24
N PRO A 111 -3.83 -7.61 -11.27
CA PRO A 111 -2.71 -8.44 -10.84
C PRO A 111 -1.44 -7.94 -11.53
N ARG A 112 -0.38 -7.65 -10.76
CA ARG A 112 0.92 -7.44 -11.39
C ARG A 112 1.30 -8.78 -11.97
N ALA A 113 1.14 -8.93 -13.28
CA ALA A 113 1.74 -10.05 -13.99
C ALA A 113 3.21 -10.02 -13.59
N LEU A 114 3.71 -11.11 -12.98
CA LEU A 114 5.11 -11.27 -12.58
C LEU A 114 5.94 -10.55 -13.62
N SER A 115 6.71 -9.54 -13.20
CA SER A 115 7.46 -8.65 -14.08
C SER A 115 8.60 -9.41 -14.78
N ARG A 116 8.31 -10.53 -15.44
CA ARG A 116 9.13 -11.12 -16.47
C ARG A 116 8.93 -10.21 -17.68
N PRO A 117 9.99 -9.52 -18.11
CA PRO A 117 9.85 -8.65 -19.26
C PRO A 117 9.24 -9.45 -20.42
N LEU A 118 8.31 -8.83 -21.16
CA LEU A 118 7.79 -9.38 -22.41
C LEU A 118 8.93 -9.55 -23.44
N SER A 119 10.01 -8.81 -23.24
CA SER A 119 11.30 -8.93 -23.88
C SER A 119 12.27 -9.79 -23.05
N SER A 120 13.31 -10.34 -23.69
CA SER A 120 14.36 -11.08 -22.98
C SER A 120 14.90 -10.25 -21.80
N PRO A 121 15.23 -10.84 -20.64
CA PRO A 121 15.95 -10.15 -19.55
C PRO A 121 17.24 -9.45 -20.00
N ASP A 122 17.73 -9.84 -21.18
CA ASP A 122 18.93 -9.33 -21.84
C ASP A 122 18.63 -8.26 -22.91
N ASP A 123 17.39 -7.78 -23.04
CA ASP A 123 17.11 -6.67 -23.93
C ASP A 123 17.82 -5.39 -23.42
N PRO A 124 18.41 -4.56 -24.30
CA PRO A 124 19.21 -3.42 -23.89
C PRO A 124 18.48 -2.42 -22.98
N VAL A 125 17.16 -2.27 -23.15
CA VAL A 125 16.36 -1.32 -22.37
C VAL A 125 16.15 -1.85 -20.95
N SER A 126 15.77 -3.11 -20.80
CA SER A 126 15.64 -3.76 -19.49
C SER A 126 16.98 -3.85 -18.75
N LEU A 127 18.07 -4.13 -19.48
CA LEU A 127 19.43 -4.13 -18.91
C LEU A 127 19.80 -2.75 -18.39
N LYS A 128 19.56 -1.68 -19.18
CA LYS A 128 19.85 -0.31 -18.77
C LYS A 128 19.03 0.11 -17.54
N PHE A 129 17.72 -0.13 -17.57
CA PHE A 129 16.82 0.13 -16.45
C PHE A 129 17.31 -0.55 -15.17
N ARG A 130 17.56 -1.87 -15.24
CA ARG A 130 18.03 -2.67 -14.12
C ARG A 130 19.36 -2.18 -13.57
N ASN A 131 20.33 -1.88 -14.44
CA ASN A 131 21.67 -1.48 -14.00
C ASN A 131 21.63 -0.10 -13.33
N ARG A 132 20.86 0.85 -13.86
CA ARG A 132 20.74 2.18 -13.25
C ARG A 132 20.03 2.13 -11.88
N ILE A 133 19.02 1.28 -11.72
CA ILE A 133 18.38 1.06 -10.40
C ILE A 133 19.36 0.45 -9.42
N ARG A 134 20.12 -0.55 -9.85
CA ARG A 134 21.15 -1.20 -9.03
C ARG A 134 22.23 -0.22 -8.57
N GLU A 135 22.67 0.66 -9.45
CA GLU A 135 23.64 1.72 -9.15
C GLU A 135 23.07 2.77 -8.20
N ARG A 136 21.80 3.16 -8.36
CA ARG A 136 21.13 4.12 -7.49
C ARG A 136 20.87 3.56 -6.08
N ASP A 137 20.26 2.38 -6.02
CA ASP A 137 19.73 1.85 -4.76
C ASP A 137 20.78 1.08 -3.96
N GLY A 138 21.62 0.26 -4.61
CA GLY A 138 22.68 -0.54 -3.97
C GLY A 138 22.22 -1.61 -2.96
N ARG A 139 20.97 -1.57 -2.51
CA ARG A 139 20.37 -2.43 -1.48
C ARG A 139 18.88 -2.62 -1.70
N CYS A 140 18.28 -3.60 -1.03
CA CYS A 140 16.82 -3.68 -0.96
C CYS A 140 16.28 -2.44 -0.23
N VAL A 141 15.38 -1.67 -0.87
CA VAL A 141 14.83 -0.44 -0.27
C VAL A 141 13.87 -0.72 0.91
N ILE A 142 13.39 -1.95 1.04
CA ILE A 142 12.48 -2.36 2.11
C ILE A 142 13.24 -3.04 3.26
N THR A 143 14.00 -4.09 2.97
CA THR A 143 14.65 -4.89 4.02
C THR A 143 16.00 -4.31 4.45
N GLY A 144 16.71 -3.59 3.56
CA GLY A 144 17.96 -2.90 3.85
C GLY A 144 19.29 -3.61 3.50
N PRO A 145 19.42 -4.95 3.38
CA PRO A 145 20.68 -5.57 3.01
C PRO A 145 21.28 -5.05 1.70
N GLU A 146 22.55 -4.65 1.77
CA GLU A 146 23.33 -4.16 0.63
C GLU A 146 23.81 -5.28 -0.28
N ALA A 147 24.00 -4.95 -1.56
CA ALA A 147 24.64 -5.82 -2.53
C ALA A 147 26.10 -6.10 -2.11
N LYS A 148 26.40 -7.36 -1.81
CA LYS A 148 27.75 -7.75 -1.38
C LYS A 148 28.76 -7.64 -2.52
N ALA A 149 29.71 -6.72 -2.42
CA ALA A 149 30.77 -6.50 -3.41
C ALA A 149 30.22 -6.30 -4.84
N GLY A 150 29.13 -5.53 -4.98
CA GLY A 150 28.47 -5.28 -6.27
C GLY A 150 27.75 -6.49 -6.85
N LYS A 151 27.63 -7.59 -6.11
CA LYS A 151 26.83 -8.75 -6.50
C LYS A 151 25.39 -8.55 -6.07
N PHE A 152 24.55 -8.21 -7.03
CA PHE A 152 23.09 -8.08 -6.88
C PHE A 152 22.37 -9.44 -6.88
N THR A 153 23.00 -10.47 -6.31
CA THR A 153 22.38 -11.80 -6.19
C THR A 153 21.18 -11.69 -5.26
N ALA A 154 20.04 -12.25 -5.68
CA ALA A 154 18.75 -12.13 -4.98
C ALA A 154 18.23 -10.68 -4.82
N LEU A 155 18.74 -9.73 -5.62
CA LEU A 155 18.22 -8.37 -5.73
C LEU A 155 17.71 -8.11 -7.16
N GLU A 156 16.47 -7.67 -7.23
CA GLU A 156 15.67 -7.55 -8.44
C GLU A 156 15.14 -6.13 -8.59
N ALA A 157 15.24 -5.58 -9.81
CA ALA A 157 14.69 -4.28 -10.13
C ALA A 157 13.20 -4.44 -10.44
N ALA A 158 12.34 -3.96 -9.54
CA ALA A 158 10.90 -3.97 -9.66
C ALA A 158 10.42 -2.65 -10.29
N ARG A 159 9.39 -2.71 -11.13
CA ARG A 159 8.74 -1.51 -11.67
C ARG A 159 7.55 -1.11 -10.79
N ILE A 160 7.41 0.18 -10.50
CA ILE A 160 6.25 0.70 -9.77
C ILE A 160 5.01 0.63 -10.66
N PHE A 161 5.07 1.18 -11.87
CA PHE A 161 4.08 0.95 -12.94
C PHE A 161 4.61 -0.03 -13.98
N LEU A 162 3.81 -1.06 -14.27
CA LEU A 162 4.20 -2.09 -15.23
C LEU A 162 4.17 -1.56 -16.66
N VAL A 163 5.06 -2.08 -17.51
CA VAL A 163 5.01 -1.80 -18.96
C VAL A 163 3.69 -2.26 -19.59
N ALA A 164 3.08 -3.31 -19.05
CA ALA A 164 1.75 -3.77 -19.45
C ALA A 164 0.63 -2.74 -19.19
N GLN A 165 0.87 -1.75 -18.32
CA GLN A 165 -0.05 -0.66 -17.99
C GLN A 165 0.33 0.64 -18.71
N LEU A 166 1.09 0.56 -19.82
CA LEU A 166 1.54 1.74 -20.55
C LEU A 166 0.40 2.64 -21.02
N GLU A 167 -0.74 2.07 -21.43
CA GLU A 167 -1.90 2.86 -21.86
C GLU A 167 -2.44 3.74 -20.73
N MET A 168 -2.64 3.16 -19.54
CA MET A 168 -3.01 3.89 -18.33
C MET A 168 -1.94 4.92 -17.96
N TRP A 169 -0.66 4.55 -18.06
CA TRP A 169 0.46 5.46 -17.79
C TRP A 169 0.42 6.73 -18.63
N VAL A 170 0.11 6.58 -19.91
CA VAL A 170 -0.01 7.69 -20.85
C VAL A 170 -1.29 8.48 -20.60
N ALA A 171 -2.42 7.79 -20.41
CA ALA A 171 -3.72 8.43 -20.20
C ALA A 171 -3.73 9.36 -18.97
N GLU A 172 -3.13 8.91 -17.87
CA GLU A 172 -3.05 9.66 -16.60
C GLU A 172 -1.92 10.71 -16.58
N GLY A 173 -1.08 10.77 -17.62
CA GLY A 173 0.02 11.75 -17.67
C GLY A 173 1.09 11.54 -16.60
N TRP A 174 1.40 10.28 -16.25
CA TRP A 174 2.42 9.99 -15.22
C TRP A 174 3.85 10.37 -15.66
N LYS A 175 4.09 10.49 -16.98
CA LYS A 175 5.36 10.99 -17.54
C LYS A 175 5.76 12.35 -16.94
N GLN A 176 4.79 13.22 -16.67
CA GLN A 176 4.99 14.57 -16.16
C GLN A 176 5.61 14.59 -14.75
N GLN A 177 5.44 13.50 -13.99
CA GLN A 177 6.02 13.32 -12.64
C GLN A 177 7.47 12.85 -12.67
N ILE A 178 8.00 12.49 -13.85
CA ILE A 178 9.34 11.95 -14.02
C ILE A 178 10.29 13.06 -14.45
N THR A 179 11.40 13.21 -13.74
CA THR A 179 12.47 14.18 -14.04
C THR A 179 13.70 13.55 -14.69
N ASP A 180 13.78 12.21 -14.74
CA ASP A 180 14.83 11.44 -15.40
C ASP A 180 14.97 11.84 -16.87
N ASP A 181 16.16 12.32 -17.22
CA ASP A 181 16.52 12.95 -18.50
C ASP A 181 17.50 12.12 -19.33
N ASP A 182 17.76 10.87 -18.93
CA ASP A 182 18.67 10.00 -19.67
C ASP A 182 18.22 9.79 -21.13
N VAL A 183 19.17 10.02 -22.05
CA VAL A 183 18.97 10.07 -23.50
C VAL A 183 18.47 8.73 -24.10
N GLY A 184 18.56 7.62 -23.36
CA GLY A 184 18.14 6.30 -23.80
C GLY A 184 16.77 5.84 -23.29
N ILE A 185 16.04 6.69 -22.59
CA ILE A 185 14.69 6.35 -22.11
C ILE A 185 13.69 6.60 -23.24
N SER A 186 12.69 5.72 -23.37
CA SER A 186 11.55 5.94 -24.26
C SER A 186 10.87 7.27 -23.96
N ASP A 187 10.25 7.90 -24.97
CA ASP A 187 9.51 9.15 -24.76
C ASP A 187 8.41 9.01 -23.70
N THR A 188 7.88 7.81 -23.49
CA THR A 188 6.89 7.52 -22.46
C THR A 188 7.44 7.61 -21.03
N ARG A 189 8.76 7.55 -20.85
CA ARG A 189 9.46 7.50 -19.55
C ARG A 189 9.08 6.33 -18.63
N ILE A 190 8.37 5.32 -19.13
CA ILE A 190 7.95 4.16 -18.34
C ILE A 190 9.14 3.29 -17.85
N ASN A 191 10.28 3.36 -18.54
CA ASN A 191 11.54 2.73 -18.12
C ASN A 191 12.50 3.72 -17.45
N SER A 192 11.99 4.83 -16.92
CA SER A 192 12.74 5.73 -16.05
C SER A 192 13.14 5.00 -14.77
N ILE A 193 14.31 5.33 -14.23
CA ILE A 193 14.74 4.80 -12.93
C ILE A 193 13.81 5.20 -11.80
N GLN A 194 13.12 6.34 -11.93
CA GLN A 194 12.15 6.82 -10.94
C GLN A 194 10.88 5.95 -10.91
N ASN A 195 10.61 5.18 -11.96
CA ASN A 195 9.53 4.19 -11.99
C ASN A 195 10.00 2.79 -11.53
N GLY A 196 11.11 2.70 -10.78
CA GLY A 196 11.55 1.42 -10.27
C GLY A 196 12.34 1.50 -8.97
N ILE A 197 12.43 0.34 -8.32
CA ILE A 197 13.02 0.14 -6.99
C ILE A 197 13.76 -1.18 -6.96
N LEU A 198 14.81 -1.27 -6.15
CA LEU A 198 15.53 -2.50 -5.91
C LEU A 198 14.95 -3.23 -4.70
N LEU A 199 14.50 -4.47 -4.92
CA LEU A 199 13.92 -5.32 -3.90
C LEU A 199 14.70 -6.63 -3.80
N ASP A 200 14.77 -7.21 -2.60
CA ASP A 200 15.14 -8.61 -2.50
C ASP A 200 14.02 -9.50 -3.07
N SER A 201 14.37 -10.73 -3.47
CA SER A 201 13.42 -11.63 -4.14
C SER A 201 12.14 -11.90 -3.33
N SER A 202 12.18 -11.87 -1.99
CA SER A 202 10.97 -12.09 -1.18
C SER A 202 10.10 -10.84 -1.16
N ALA A 203 10.70 -9.67 -0.91
CA ALA A 203 10.00 -8.39 -0.97
C ALA A 203 9.40 -8.13 -2.36
N HIS A 204 10.11 -8.50 -3.43
CA HIS A 204 9.60 -8.36 -4.80
C HIS A 204 8.34 -9.18 -5.04
N VAL A 205 8.31 -10.44 -4.59
CA VAL A 205 7.11 -11.31 -4.70
C VAL A 205 5.93 -10.72 -3.93
N PHE A 206 6.16 -10.17 -2.74
CA PHE A 206 5.11 -9.53 -1.96
C PHE A 206 4.62 -8.23 -2.59
N PHE A 207 5.53 -7.44 -3.18
CA PHE A 207 5.19 -6.21 -3.89
C PHE A 207 4.34 -6.50 -5.14
N ASP A 208 4.71 -7.51 -5.93
CA ASP A 208 3.93 -7.95 -7.10
C ASP A 208 2.52 -8.44 -6.71
N LYS A 209 2.36 -9.00 -5.51
CA LYS A 209 1.06 -9.46 -5.00
C LYS A 209 0.25 -8.38 -4.27
N TYR A 210 0.70 -7.12 -4.27
CA TYR A 210 0.11 -6.03 -3.49
C TYR A 210 0.02 -6.33 -1.98
N MET A 211 0.87 -7.21 -1.47
CA MET A 211 0.94 -7.54 -0.04
C MET A 211 1.76 -6.49 0.74
N ILE A 212 2.64 -5.78 0.05
CA ILE A 212 3.37 -4.63 0.57
C ILE A 212 3.28 -3.49 -0.45
N ALA A 213 3.27 -2.26 0.05
CA ALA A 213 3.33 -1.04 -0.74
C ALA A 213 4.26 -0.04 -0.06
N ILE A 214 4.75 0.94 -0.81
CA ILE A 214 5.64 1.99 -0.31
C ILE A 214 4.85 3.30 -0.34
N ASN A 215 4.87 4.04 0.77
CA ASN A 215 4.45 5.42 0.80
C ASN A 215 5.64 6.30 0.34
N PRO A 216 5.56 7.01 -0.80
CA PRO A 216 6.65 7.84 -1.28
C PRO A 216 6.88 9.11 -0.44
N ASP A 217 5.93 9.50 0.41
CA ASP A 217 5.98 10.71 1.24
C ASP A 217 6.58 10.47 2.65
N GLY A 218 7.23 9.32 2.86
CA GLY A 218 7.82 8.93 4.15
C GLY A 218 8.87 9.91 4.70
#